data_AF-A0A9D6X550-F1
#
_entry.id   AF-A0A9D6X550-F1
#
_cell.length_a   1.000
_cell.length_b   1.000
_cell.length_c   1.000
_cell.angle_alpha   90.00
_cell.angle_beta   90.00
_cell.angle_gamma   90.00
#
_symmetry.space_group_name_H-M   'P 1'
#
loop_
_entity.id
_entity.type
_entity.pdbx_description
1 polymer ?
#
loop_
_entity_poly.entity_id
_entity_poly.type
_entity_poly.pdbx_seq_one_letter_code
_entity_poly.pdbx_strand_id
1 'polypeptide(L)'
;MNSTSQPVSPAVRRLVRFVDRLVFFIARSWLWLATGSLFLYIAIPLLAPVLMHYGFQTPAEWIYNLFSLNCHQLAHRSYFFFGEQPAYSFDELRARVPAGVNEPAVSFFWRDLRGNADLGYKMALCERDTAIYGAMVLGGLIFGLLRRQLKPLDWRVWLIVAVAPMALDGGSQLIGLRQSDYILRTITGALFGLGSVWLAYPHVETAMRDLRAQAEAQYQRAAVRDLLDAHKR
;
A
#
# COMPACT_ATOMS: atom_id res chain seq x y z
N MET A 1 6.29 37.65 -39.74
CA MET A 1 7.32 36.67 -39.34
C MET A 1 6.67 35.29 -39.35
N ASN A 2 6.90 34.51 -40.41
CA ASN A 2 6.32 33.18 -40.59
C ASN A 2 7.09 32.18 -39.71
N SER A 3 6.49 31.73 -38.61
CA SER A 3 6.98 30.55 -37.88
C SER A 3 6.54 29.31 -38.65
N THR A 4 7.42 28.79 -39.52
CA THR A 4 7.27 27.48 -40.15
C THR A 4 7.52 26.40 -39.11
N SER A 5 6.49 26.03 -38.35
CA SER A 5 6.53 24.84 -37.51
C SER A 5 6.82 23.61 -38.39
N GLN A 6 8.00 23.01 -38.23
CA GLN A 6 8.40 21.79 -38.91
C GLN A 6 7.35 20.68 -38.68
N PRO A 7 6.92 19.95 -39.72
CA PRO A 7 5.91 18.91 -39.56
C PRO A 7 6.44 17.76 -38.70
N VAL A 8 5.80 17.54 -37.56
CA VAL A 8 6.13 16.47 -36.61
C VAL A 8 6.07 15.10 -37.31
N SER A 9 7.09 14.27 -37.09
CA SER A 9 7.17 12.95 -37.76
C SER A 9 5.99 12.04 -37.39
N PRO A 10 5.56 11.12 -38.27
CA PRO A 10 4.46 10.19 -37.98
C PRO A 10 4.69 9.34 -36.73
N ALA A 11 5.95 8.97 -36.46
CA ALA A 11 6.34 8.21 -35.27
C ALA A 11 6.10 9.03 -33.99
N VAL A 12 6.50 10.30 -33.98
CA VAL A 12 6.27 11.20 -32.83
C VAL A 12 4.77 11.44 -32.62
N ARG A 13 3.98 11.60 -33.69
CA ARG A 13 2.51 11.71 -33.57
C ARG A 13 1.85 10.45 -33.01
N ARG A 14 2.37 9.25 -33.32
CA ARG A 14 1.89 8.00 -32.72
C ARG A 14 2.23 7.92 -31.23
N LEU A 15 3.46 8.29 -30.87
CA LEU A 15 3.90 8.31 -29.48
C LEU A 15 3.08 9.28 -28.63
N VAL A 16 2.87 10.52 -29.10
CA VAL A 16 2.04 11.52 -28.39
C VAL A 16 0.63 10.99 -28.15
N ARG A 17 -0.03 10.42 -29.18
CA ARG A 17 -1.37 9.84 -29.02
C ARG A 17 -1.41 8.66 -28.05
N PHE A 18 -0.35 7.86 -27.99
CA PHE A 18 -0.25 6.78 -27.02
C PHE A 18 -0.12 7.32 -25.58
N VAL A 19 0.77 8.31 -25.37
CA VAL A 19 0.95 8.95 -24.06
C VAL A 19 -0.34 9.63 -23.60
N ASP A 20 -1.01 10.38 -24.47
CA ASP A 20 -2.29 11.04 -24.14
C ASP A 20 -3.36 10.03 -23.70
N ARG A 21 -3.47 8.89 -24.41
CA ARG A 21 -4.39 7.80 -24.03
C ARG A 21 -4.01 7.16 -22.70
N LEU A 22 -2.72 6.98 -22.45
CA LEU A 22 -2.23 6.42 -21.20
C LEU A 22 -2.51 7.36 -20.02
N VAL A 23 -2.23 8.66 -20.17
CA VAL A 23 -2.53 9.69 -19.16
C VAL A 23 -4.03 9.72 -18.88
N PHE A 24 -4.87 9.73 -19.91
CA PHE A 24 -6.32 9.70 -19.75
C PHE A 24 -6.79 8.44 -19.01
N PHE A 25 -6.25 7.27 -19.38
CA PHE A 25 -6.57 6.00 -18.72
C PHE A 25 -6.19 6.04 -17.23
N ILE A 26 -4.97 6.50 -16.91
CA ILE A 26 -4.49 6.62 -15.54
C ILE A 26 -5.38 7.59 -14.76
N ALA A 27 -5.60 8.80 -15.28
CA ALA A 27 -6.41 9.81 -14.61
C ALA A 27 -7.87 9.36 -14.40
N ARG A 28 -8.44 8.61 -15.35
CA ARG A 28 -9.80 8.07 -15.22
C ARG A 28 -9.87 6.91 -14.22
N SER A 29 -8.84 6.07 -14.18
CA SER A 29 -8.83 4.82 -13.40
C SER A 29 -8.02 4.91 -12.11
N TRP A 30 -7.53 6.10 -11.75
CA TRP A 30 -6.52 6.31 -10.72
C TRP A 30 -6.89 5.66 -9.38
N LEU A 31 -8.16 5.74 -8.97
CA LEU A 31 -8.62 5.19 -7.70
C LEU A 31 -8.57 3.67 -7.68
N TRP A 32 -8.95 3.03 -8.79
CA TRP A 32 -8.83 1.57 -8.95
C TRP A 32 -7.38 1.14 -9.03
N LEU A 33 -6.53 1.90 -9.73
CA LEU A 33 -5.11 1.63 -9.82
C LEU A 33 -4.44 1.75 -8.45
N ALA A 34 -4.73 2.81 -7.69
CA ALA A 34 -4.17 3.04 -6.36
C ALA A 34 -4.66 1.99 -5.34
N THR A 35 -5.98 1.81 -5.22
CA THR A 35 -6.58 0.86 -4.27
C THR A 35 -6.23 -0.58 -4.64
N GLY A 36 -6.24 -0.92 -5.93
CA GLY A 36 -5.87 -2.24 -6.43
C GLY A 36 -4.39 -2.56 -6.21
N SER A 37 -3.48 -1.59 -6.42
CA SER A 37 -2.07 -1.79 -6.12
C SER A 37 -1.82 -2.01 -4.64
N LEU A 38 -2.50 -1.25 -3.76
CA LEU A 38 -2.43 -1.45 -2.31
C LEU A 38 -3.01 -2.82 -1.90
N PHE A 39 -4.12 -3.24 -2.51
CA PHE A 39 -4.71 -4.55 -2.27
C PHE A 39 -3.76 -5.67 -2.67
N LEU A 40 -3.14 -5.60 -3.85
CA LEU A 40 -2.14 -6.57 -4.28
C LEU A 40 -0.93 -6.60 -3.33
N TYR A 41 -0.46 -5.41 -2.91
CA TYR A 41 0.65 -5.30 -1.98
C TYR A 41 0.37 -6.00 -0.65
N ILE A 42 -0.84 -5.89 -0.09
CA ILE A 42 -1.19 -6.56 1.18
C ILE A 42 -1.60 -8.02 0.99
N ALA A 43 -2.22 -8.38 -0.13
CA ALA A 43 -2.66 -9.75 -0.39
C ALA A 43 -1.48 -10.73 -0.53
N ILE A 44 -0.36 -10.30 -1.11
CA ILE A 44 0.81 -11.17 -1.31
C ILE A 44 1.40 -11.64 0.05
N PRO A 45 1.66 -10.78 1.05
CA PRO A 45 2.12 -11.22 2.37
C PRO A 45 1.15 -12.11 3.14
N LEU A 46 -0.16 -11.94 2.94
CA LEU A 46 -1.18 -12.83 3.51
C LEU A 46 -1.19 -14.20 2.82
N LEU A 47 -0.71 -14.31 1.58
CA LEU A 47 -0.60 -15.59 0.88
C LEU A 47 0.54 -16.46 1.44
N ALA A 48 1.59 -15.87 2.01
CA ALA A 48 2.72 -16.61 2.59
C ALA A 48 2.30 -17.70 3.61
N PRO A 49 1.49 -17.40 4.64
CA PRO A 49 1.07 -18.41 5.61
C PRO A 49 0.13 -19.46 5.01
N VAL A 50 -0.66 -19.10 3.99
CA VAL A 50 -1.50 -20.06 3.24
C VAL A 50 -0.62 -21.07 2.50
N LEU A 51 0.42 -20.60 1.81
CA LEU A 51 1.37 -21.46 1.11
C LEU A 51 2.13 -22.37 2.09
N MET A 52 2.55 -21.84 3.24
CA MET A 52 3.18 -22.63 4.29
C MET A 52 2.25 -23.73 4.82
N HIS A 53 0.98 -23.41 5.05
CA HIS A 53 -0.01 -24.37 5.54
C HIS A 53 -0.22 -25.55 4.58
N TYR A 54 -0.22 -25.30 3.27
CA TYR A 54 -0.33 -26.34 2.24
C TYR A 54 1.01 -26.98 1.84
N GLY A 55 2.12 -26.67 2.53
CA GLY A 55 3.43 -27.26 2.28
C GLY A 55 4.21 -26.68 1.10
N PHE A 56 3.73 -25.60 0.48
CA PHE A 56 4.42 -24.89 -0.60
C PHE A 56 5.51 -23.94 -0.04
N GLN A 57 6.56 -24.52 0.54
CA GLN A 57 7.60 -23.77 1.25
C GLN A 57 8.38 -22.80 0.35
N THR A 58 8.91 -23.27 -0.78
CA THR A 58 9.72 -22.44 -1.68
C THR A 58 9.01 -21.17 -2.13
N PRO A 59 7.77 -21.19 -2.69
CA PRO A 59 7.09 -19.95 -3.05
C PRO A 59 6.73 -19.08 -1.85
N ALA A 60 6.48 -19.64 -0.66
CA ALA A 60 6.28 -18.85 0.55
C ALA A 60 7.56 -18.09 0.95
N GLU A 61 8.72 -18.75 0.88
CA GLU A 61 10.03 -18.15 1.16
C GLU A 61 10.34 -16.98 0.22
N TRP A 62 10.00 -17.09 -1.06
CA TRP A 62 10.11 -15.96 -1.99
C TRP A 62 9.33 -14.73 -1.52
N ILE A 63 8.10 -14.93 -1.03
CA ILE A 63 7.28 -13.84 -0.48
C ILE A 63 7.94 -13.26 0.78
N TYR A 64 8.35 -14.10 1.74
CA TYR A 64 9.03 -13.63 2.94
C TYR A 64 10.29 -12.82 2.62
N ASN A 65 11.13 -13.31 1.71
CA ASN A 65 12.36 -12.66 1.31
C ASN A 65 12.10 -11.32 0.62
N LEU A 66 11.16 -11.28 -0.32
CA LEU A 66 10.79 -10.06 -1.02
C LEU A 66 10.30 -8.97 -0.05
N PHE A 67 9.43 -9.32 0.89
CA PHE A 67 8.88 -8.36 1.85
C PHE A 67 9.83 -8.04 3.00
N SER A 68 10.91 -8.82 3.20
CA SER A 68 11.91 -8.56 4.24
C SER A 68 12.71 -7.28 3.98
N LEU A 69 12.70 -6.80 2.73
CA LEU A 69 13.30 -5.54 2.31
C LEU A 69 12.51 -4.32 2.81
N ASN A 70 11.22 -4.50 3.12
CA ASN A 70 10.31 -3.41 3.50
C ASN A 70 9.86 -3.52 4.96
N CYS A 71 9.86 -4.73 5.52
CA CYS A 71 9.40 -5.00 6.87
C CYS A 71 10.34 -5.98 7.56
N HIS A 72 10.60 -5.77 8.85
CA HIS A 72 11.40 -6.71 9.64
C HIS A 72 10.69 -8.04 9.91
N GLN A 73 9.35 -8.10 9.75
CA GLN A 73 8.54 -9.31 9.90
C GLN A 73 8.81 -10.10 11.19
N LEU A 74 9.08 -9.42 12.30
CA LEU A 74 9.37 -10.08 13.56
C LEU A 74 8.15 -10.91 14.01
N ALA A 75 8.36 -12.16 14.38
CA ALA A 75 7.30 -13.10 14.74
C ALA A 75 6.40 -12.54 15.86
N HIS A 76 6.97 -11.99 16.94
CA HIS A 76 6.24 -11.33 18.04
C HIS A 76 5.56 -9.99 17.66
N ARG A 77 5.52 -9.67 16.36
CA ARG A 77 4.90 -8.46 15.79
C ARG A 77 4.16 -8.76 14.49
N SER A 78 3.89 -10.03 14.20
CA SER A 78 3.24 -10.44 12.95
C SER A 78 2.05 -11.31 13.30
N TYR A 79 0.98 -11.18 12.52
CA TYR A 79 -0.17 -12.06 12.66
C TYR A 79 0.16 -13.49 12.23
N PHE A 80 -0.35 -14.46 12.97
CA PHE A 80 -0.31 -15.88 12.68
C PHE A 80 -1.66 -16.38 12.16
N PHE A 81 -1.61 -17.31 11.23
CA PHE A 81 -2.77 -17.95 10.62
C PHE A 81 -2.64 -19.47 10.78
N PHE A 82 -3.78 -20.15 10.86
CA PHE A 82 -3.83 -21.62 10.99
C PHE A 82 -3.19 -22.18 12.27
N GLY A 83 -3.23 -21.40 13.36
CA GLY A 83 -2.72 -21.81 14.68
C GLY A 83 -3.68 -21.45 15.81
N GLU A 84 -3.21 -21.62 17.04
CA GLU A 84 -4.02 -21.37 18.25
C GLU A 84 -4.45 -19.90 18.41
N GLN A 85 -3.57 -18.96 18.10
CA GLN A 85 -3.77 -17.53 18.35
C GLN A 85 -3.42 -16.69 17.11
N PRO A 86 -4.08 -15.53 16.92
CA PRO A 86 -3.77 -14.63 15.81
C PRO A 86 -2.46 -13.87 16.02
N ALA A 87 -1.99 -13.71 17.25
CA ALA A 87 -0.73 -13.05 17.58
C ALA A 87 -0.19 -13.62 18.89
N TYR A 88 1.13 -13.60 19.06
CA TYR A 88 1.80 -14.08 20.26
C TYR A 88 2.75 -13.00 20.80
N SER A 89 2.76 -12.83 22.11
CA SER A 89 3.75 -12.00 22.79
C SER A 89 5.16 -12.60 22.66
N PHE A 90 6.16 -11.77 22.95
CA PHE A 90 7.55 -12.22 22.96
C PHE A 90 7.78 -13.38 23.94
N ASP A 91 7.21 -13.29 25.14
CA ASP A 91 7.40 -14.31 26.19
C ASP A 91 6.71 -15.63 25.84
N GLU A 92 5.52 -15.58 25.23
CA GLU A 92 4.83 -16.78 24.75
C GLU A 92 5.62 -17.51 23.66
N LEU A 93 6.12 -16.77 22.66
CA LEU A 93 6.94 -17.39 21.61
C LEU A 93 8.25 -17.93 22.18
N ARG A 94 8.87 -17.21 23.11
CA ARG A 94 10.10 -17.64 23.79
C ARG A 94 9.91 -18.92 24.58
N ALA A 95 8.74 -19.12 25.19
CA ALA A 95 8.42 -20.35 25.91
C ALA A 95 8.17 -21.56 24.99
N ARG A 96 7.87 -21.31 23.71
CA ARG A 96 7.51 -22.33 22.70
C ARG A 96 8.65 -22.65 21.73
N VAL A 97 9.78 -21.96 21.83
CA VAL A 97 10.99 -22.16 21.01
C VAL A 97 12.10 -22.77 21.88
N PRO A 98 12.98 -23.63 21.35
CA PRO A 98 14.10 -24.19 22.11
C PRO A 98 14.92 -23.13 22.86
N ALA A 99 15.40 -23.48 24.06
CA ALA A 99 16.25 -22.58 24.86
C ALA A 99 17.59 -22.31 24.15
N GLY A 100 18.07 -21.05 24.21
CA GLY A 100 19.36 -20.62 23.60
C GLY A 100 19.25 -19.73 22.37
N VAL A 101 18.03 -19.43 21.90
CA VAL A 101 17.79 -18.64 20.66
C VAL A 101 17.54 -17.15 20.94
N ASN A 102 17.80 -16.69 22.18
CA ASN A 102 17.52 -15.32 22.65
C ASN A 102 18.76 -14.40 22.69
N GLU A 103 19.93 -14.86 22.23
CA GLU A 103 21.12 -14.00 22.21
C GLU A 103 20.95 -12.84 21.20
N PRO A 104 21.48 -11.64 21.46
CA PRO A 104 21.44 -10.51 20.52
C PRO A 104 21.99 -10.88 19.12
N ALA A 105 22.94 -11.81 19.07
CA ALA A 105 23.48 -12.38 17.82
C ALA A 105 22.44 -13.18 17.01
N VAL A 106 21.34 -13.62 17.63
CA VAL A 106 20.22 -14.34 17.00
C VAL A 106 18.99 -13.44 16.82
N SER A 107 19.09 -12.11 16.92
CA SER A 107 17.96 -11.19 16.67
C SER A 107 17.25 -11.44 15.31
N PHE A 108 18.01 -11.89 14.30
CA PHE A 108 17.47 -12.33 13.00
C PHE A 108 16.54 -13.55 13.10
N PHE A 109 16.69 -14.40 14.11
CA PHE A 109 15.83 -15.56 14.33
C PHE A 109 14.36 -15.19 14.40
N TRP A 110 14.01 -14.10 15.08
CA TRP A 110 12.62 -13.68 15.19
C TRP A 110 12.01 -13.26 13.87
N ARG A 111 12.82 -12.84 12.90
CA ARG A 111 12.39 -12.64 11.51
C ARG A 111 12.25 -13.97 10.77
N ASP A 112 13.13 -14.92 11.03
CA ASP A 112 13.20 -16.20 10.30
C ASP A 112 12.20 -17.25 10.83
N LEU A 113 11.73 -17.13 12.06
CA LEU A 113 10.71 -17.99 12.67
C LEU A 113 9.38 -17.87 11.92
N ARG A 114 9.10 -18.79 10.99
CA ARG A 114 7.86 -18.79 10.19
C ARG A 114 6.64 -19.29 10.97
N GLY A 115 6.86 -20.12 11.98
CA GLY A 115 5.81 -20.84 12.69
C GLY A 115 5.77 -22.32 12.33
N ASN A 116 4.75 -23.03 12.80
CA ASN A 116 4.58 -24.49 12.66
C ASN A 116 3.08 -24.85 12.78
N ALA A 117 2.76 -26.15 12.84
CA ALA A 117 1.37 -26.60 12.93
C ALA A 117 0.63 -26.15 14.19
N ASP A 118 1.33 -25.96 15.32
CA ASP A 118 0.73 -25.56 16.60
C ASP A 118 0.56 -24.04 16.67
N LEU A 119 1.62 -23.29 16.35
CA LEU A 119 1.63 -21.83 16.34
C LEU A 119 0.80 -21.25 15.20
N GLY A 120 0.63 -22.02 14.12
CA GLY A 120 0.30 -21.49 12.81
C GLY A 120 1.51 -20.87 12.13
N TYR A 121 1.28 -20.21 10.99
CA TYR A 121 2.30 -19.55 10.20
C TYR A 121 2.10 -18.03 10.21
N LYS A 122 3.19 -17.29 10.44
CA LYS A 122 3.13 -15.82 10.42
C LYS A 122 2.95 -15.29 9.00
N MET A 123 2.34 -14.13 8.85
CA MET A 123 2.36 -13.42 7.56
C MET A 123 3.71 -12.75 7.27
N ALA A 124 3.95 -12.36 6.01
CA ALA A 124 5.19 -11.71 5.59
C ALA A 124 5.23 -10.18 5.84
N LEU A 125 4.44 -9.67 6.79
CA LEU A 125 4.43 -8.28 7.25
C LEU A 125 4.16 -8.22 8.75
N CYS A 126 4.52 -7.09 9.37
CA CYS A 126 4.15 -6.85 10.77
C CYS A 126 2.68 -6.43 10.89
N GLU A 127 2.13 -6.55 12.09
CA GLU A 127 0.77 -6.16 12.48
C GLU A 127 0.48 -4.70 12.11
N ARG A 128 1.45 -3.80 12.36
CA ARG A 128 1.29 -2.36 12.07
C ARG A 128 1.21 -2.09 10.57
N ASP A 129 2.12 -2.63 9.77
CA ASP A 129 2.10 -2.44 8.31
C ASP A 129 0.83 -3.05 7.73
N THR A 130 0.43 -4.22 8.23
CA THR A 130 -0.82 -4.88 7.85
C THR A 130 -2.02 -3.98 8.13
N ALA A 131 -2.07 -3.38 9.32
CA ALA A 131 -3.13 -2.46 9.69
C ALA A 131 -3.12 -1.18 8.84
N ILE A 132 -1.94 -0.59 8.57
CA ILE A 132 -1.81 0.62 7.74
C ILE A 132 -2.32 0.34 6.33
N TYR A 133 -1.76 -0.65 5.64
CA TYR A 133 -2.11 -0.91 4.24
C TYR A 133 -3.52 -1.47 4.11
N GLY A 134 -3.96 -2.34 5.03
CA GLY A 134 -5.34 -2.84 5.08
C GLY A 134 -6.35 -1.71 5.28
N ALA A 135 -6.06 -0.77 6.19
CA ALA A 135 -6.85 0.43 6.39
C ALA A 135 -6.82 1.38 5.18
N MET A 136 -5.71 1.49 4.47
CA MET A 136 -5.63 2.28 3.24
C MET A 136 -6.50 1.67 2.13
N VAL A 137 -6.51 0.34 1.97
CA VAL A 137 -7.40 -0.36 1.03
C VAL A 137 -8.86 -0.09 1.41
N LEU A 138 -9.23 -0.29 2.67
CA LEU A 138 -10.58 0.00 3.16
C LEU A 138 -10.96 1.46 2.95
N GLY A 139 -10.05 2.38 3.27
CA GLY A 139 -10.22 3.81 3.05
C GLY A 139 -10.42 4.16 1.58
N GLY A 140 -9.70 3.50 0.66
CA GLY A 140 -9.86 3.68 -0.78
C GLY A 140 -11.21 3.20 -1.28
N LEU A 141 -11.71 2.06 -0.77
CA LEU A 141 -13.05 1.55 -1.06
C LEU A 141 -14.14 2.51 -0.52
N ILE A 142 -14.03 2.94 0.74
CA ILE A 142 -14.94 3.91 1.37
C ILE A 142 -14.92 5.23 0.59
N PHE A 143 -13.74 5.72 0.22
CA PHE A 143 -13.59 6.92 -0.60
C PHE A 143 -14.28 6.74 -1.94
N GLY A 144 -14.14 5.60 -2.62
CA GLY A 144 -14.85 5.33 -3.88
C GLY A 144 -16.37 5.48 -3.78
N LEU A 145 -16.95 5.06 -2.65
CA LEU A 145 -18.38 5.19 -2.37
C LEU A 145 -18.78 6.63 -2.00
N LEU A 146 -17.93 7.35 -1.25
CA LEU A 146 -18.27 8.63 -0.63
C LEU A 146 -17.59 9.87 -1.26
N ARG A 147 -16.73 9.71 -2.28
CA ARG A 147 -15.89 10.76 -2.88
C ARG A 147 -16.62 11.99 -3.44
N ARG A 148 -17.96 11.91 -3.60
CA ARG A 148 -18.78 13.07 -4.02
C ARG A 148 -19.16 13.97 -2.83
N GLN A 149 -19.08 13.45 -1.61
CA GLN A 149 -19.53 14.12 -0.38
C GLN A 149 -18.38 14.37 0.61
N LEU A 150 -17.30 13.59 0.53
CA LEU A 150 -16.16 13.73 1.43
C LEU A 150 -15.39 15.04 1.19
N LYS A 151 -15.29 15.85 2.25
CA LYS A 151 -14.38 16.99 2.29
C LYS A 151 -12.97 16.53 2.67
N PRO A 152 -11.91 17.21 2.19
CA PRO A 152 -10.55 16.92 2.61
C PRO A 152 -10.39 17.01 4.12
N LEU A 153 -9.67 16.05 4.70
CA LEU A 153 -9.31 16.08 6.10
C LEU A 153 -8.33 17.24 6.37
N ASP A 154 -8.55 17.99 7.44
CA ASP A 154 -7.58 18.99 7.87
C ASP A 154 -6.28 18.30 8.33
N TRP A 155 -5.13 18.77 7.85
CA TRP A 155 -3.83 18.15 8.13
C TRP A 155 -3.50 18.12 9.64
N ARG A 156 -4.04 19.05 10.45
CA ARG A 156 -3.86 19.07 11.91
C ARG A 156 -4.65 17.95 12.56
N VAL A 157 -5.87 17.69 12.09
CA VAL A 157 -6.68 16.57 12.56
C VAL A 157 -6.00 15.25 12.21
N TRP A 158 -5.47 15.13 10.99
CA TRP A 158 -4.63 13.98 10.61
C TRP A 158 -3.40 13.83 11.53
N LEU A 159 -2.68 14.93 11.79
CA LEU A 159 -1.50 14.88 12.67
C LEU A 159 -1.86 14.40 14.08
N ILE A 160 -2.95 14.91 14.67
CA ILE A 160 -3.32 14.61 16.06
C ILE A 160 -3.99 13.23 16.19
N VAL A 161 -4.86 12.84 15.25
CA VAL A 161 -5.69 11.62 15.39
C VAL A 161 -5.06 10.41 14.71
N ALA A 162 -4.31 10.60 13.62
CA ALA A 162 -3.70 9.51 12.86
C ALA A 162 -2.21 9.36 13.17
N VAL A 163 -1.44 10.44 13.14
CA VAL A 163 0.03 10.37 13.32
C VAL A 163 0.43 10.24 14.78
N ALA A 164 -0.08 11.11 15.67
CA ALA A 164 0.37 11.17 17.05
C ALA A 164 0.19 9.84 17.81
N PRO A 165 -0.94 9.10 17.72
CA PRO A 165 -1.08 7.82 18.41
C PRO A 165 -0.06 6.78 17.94
N MET A 166 0.19 6.71 16.63
CA MET A 166 1.19 5.80 16.07
C MET A 166 2.63 6.23 16.42
N ALA A 167 2.91 7.53 16.43
CA ALA A 167 4.21 8.07 16.83
C ALA A 167 4.49 7.83 18.32
N LEU A 168 3.49 7.99 19.19
CA LEU A 168 3.60 7.65 20.61
C LEU A 168 3.77 6.14 20.81
N ASP A 169 3.01 5.33 20.09
CA ASP A 169 3.11 3.88 20.16
C ASP A 169 4.45 3.35 19.66
N GLY A 170 4.86 3.73 18.45
CA GLY A 170 6.15 3.37 17.87
C GLY A 170 7.33 3.98 18.61
N GLY A 171 7.24 5.27 18.95
CA GLY A 171 8.29 6.01 19.64
C GLY A 171 8.61 5.42 21.02
N SER A 172 7.59 5.17 21.85
CA SER A 172 7.79 4.57 23.18
C SER A 172 8.41 3.16 23.11
N GLN A 173 8.17 2.41 22.03
CA GLN A 173 8.82 1.12 21.79
C GLN A 173 10.28 1.27 21.35
N LEU A 174 10.58 2.25 20.48
CA LEU A 174 11.93 2.48 19.96
C LEU A 174 12.93 2.82 21.08
N ILE A 175 12.48 3.55 22.11
CA ILE A 175 13.30 3.90 23.28
C ILE A 175 13.18 2.89 24.43
N GLY A 176 12.50 1.76 24.22
CA GLY A 176 12.45 0.66 25.18
C GLY A 176 11.57 0.90 26.42
N LEU A 177 10.71 1.92 26.42
CA LEU A 177 9.84 2.22 27.58
C LEU A 177 8.77 1.15 27.80
N ARG A 178 8.31 0.51 26.72
CA ARG A 178 7.33 -0.58 26.77
C ARG A 178 7.32 -1.42 25.50
N GLN A 179 6.84 -2.65 25.60
CA GLN A 179 6.37 -3.39 24.42
C GLN A 179 4.94 -2.94 24.09
N SER A 180 4.62 -2.84 22.80
CA SER A 180 3.23 -2.63 22.37
C SER A 180 2.54 -3.95 22.11
N ASP A 181 1.26 -4.00 22.42
CA ASP A 181 0.40 -5.15 22.13
C ASP A 181 -0.09 -5.08 20.66
N TYR A 182 -0.52 -6.22 20.12
CA TYR A 182 -0.95 -6.30 18.72
C TYR A 182 -2.21 -5.47 18.43
N ILE A 183 -3.11 -5.31 19.41
CA ILE A 183 -4.32 -4.48 19.31
C ILE A 183 -3.93 -3.01 19.15
N LEU A 184 -3.06 -2.49 20.02
CA LEU A 184 -2.64 -1.10 19.92
C LEU A 184 -1.87 -0.80 18.62
N ARG A 185 -0.97 -1.71 18.19
CA ARG A 185 -0.30 -1.61 16.89
C ARG A 185 -1.29 -1.55 15.72
N THR A 186 -2.37 -2.30 15.84
CA THR A 186 -3.43 -2.38 14.81
C THR A 186 -4.30 -1.14 14.80
N ILE A 187 -4.75 -0.67 15.96
CA ILE A 187 -5.57 0.55 16.06
C ILE A 187 -4.77 1.75 15.56
N THR A 188 -3.54 1.94 16.06
CA THR A 188 -2.71 3.09 15.67
C THR A 188 -2.31 3.03 14.19
N GLY A 189 -1.98 1.84 13.67
CA GLY A 189 -1.72 1.64 12.25
C GLY A 189 -2.96 1.91 11.37
N ALA A 190 -4.14 1.42 11.78
CA ALA A 190 -5.38 1.61 11.03
C ALA A 190 -5.82 3.07 11.01
N LEU A 191 -5.72 3.79 12.14
CA LEU A 191 -5.96 5.23 12.21
C LEU A 191 -5.04 5.98 11.25
N PHE A 192 -3.74 5.65 11.25
CA PHE A 192 -2.79 6.24 10.33
C PHE A 192 -3.12 5.98 8.86
N GLY A 193 -3.45 4.73 8.51
CA GLY A 193 -3.81 4.35 7.14
C GLY A 193 -5.08 5.04 6.64
N LEU A 194 -6.18 4.97 7.40
CA LEU A 194 -7.45 5.65 7.07
C LEU A 194 -7.27 7.16 6.99
N GLY A 195 -6.60 7.76 7.98
CA GLY A 195 -6.35 9.20 8.01
C GLY A 195 -5.52 9.66 6.81
N SER A 196 -4.51 8.89 6.41
CA SER A 196 -3.66 9.23 5.26
C SER A 196 -4.43 9.18 3.95
N VAL A 197 -5.33 8.21 3.77
CA VAL A 197 -6.24 8.17 2.61
C VAL A 197 -7.21 9.34 2.63
N TRP A 198 -7.84 9.63 3.76
CA TRP A 198 -8.79 10.74 3.88
C TRP A 198 -8.11 12.11 3.65
N LEU A 199 -6.86 12.26 4.06
CA LEU A 199 -6.06 13.45 3.75
C LEU A 199 -5.71 13.50 2.25
N ALA A 200 -5.13 12.45 1.69
CA ALA A 200 -4.53 12.50 0.35
C ALA A 200 -5.53 12.37 -0.80
N TYR A 201 -6.47 11.43 -0.72
CA TYR A 201 -7.31 11.04 -1.87
C TYR A 201 -8.20 12.16 -2.41
N PRO A 202 -8.80 13.04 -1.59
CA PRO A 202 -9.55 14.20 -2.10
C PRO A 202 -8.70 15.14 -2.97
N HIS A 203 -7.42 15.34 -2.61
CA HIS A 203 -6.48 16.17 -3.38
C HIS A 203 -6.09 15.48 -4.68
N VAL A 204 -5.77 14.18 -4.62
CA VAL A 204 -5.46 13.38 -5.81
C VAL A 204 -6.65 13.31 -6.76
N GLU A 205 -7.86 13.12 -6.27
CA GLU A 205 -9.10 13.14 -7.08
C GLU A 205 -9.25 14.46 -7.82
N THR A 206 -8.96 15.58 -7.18
CA THR A 206 -9.04 16.91 -7.80
C THR A 206 -8.01 17.03 -8.93
N ALA A 207 -6.74 16.70 -8.64
CA ALA A 207 -5.67 16.70 -9.65
C ALA A 207 -5.98 15.77 -10.84
N MET A 208 -6.50 14.57 -10.58
CA MET A 208 -6.84 13.60 -11.63
C MET A 208 -8.06 14.03 -12.44
N ARG A 209 -9.03 14.73 -11.86
CA ARG A 209 -10.14 15.35 -12.60
C ARG A 209 -9.64 16.44 -13.54
N ASP A 210 -8.71 17.28 -13.07
CA ASP A 210 -8.13 18.35 -13.89
C ASP A 210 -7.31 17.77 -15.05
N LEU A 211 -6.47 16.76 -14.78
CA LEU A 211 -5.72 16.04 -15.81
C LEU A 211 -6.63 15.39 -16.85
N ARG A 212 -7.73 14.77 -16.39
CA ARG A 212 -8.73 14.17 -17.30
C ARG A 212 -9.37 15.22 -18.20
N ALA A 213 -9.77 16.36 -17.64
CA ALA A 213 -10.38 17.45 -18.39
C ALA A 213 -9.41 18.05 -19.43
N GLN A 214 -8.14 18.23 -19.07
CA GLN A 214 -7.10 18.70 -19.98
C GLN A 214 -6.83 17.71 -21.12
N ALA A 215 -6.68 16.42 -20.80
CA ALA A 215 -6.47 15.37 -21.80
C ALA A 215 -7.65 15.25 -22.77
N GLU A 216 -8.89 15.36 -22.27
CA GLU A 216 -10.09 15.35 -23.10
C GLU A 216 -10.14 16.57 -24.03
N ALA A 217 -9.83 17.77 -23.53
CA ALA A 217 -9.76 18.97 -24.36
C ALA A 217 -8.67 18.89 -25.44
N GLN A 218 -7.50 18.33 -25.12
CA GLN A 218 -6.42 18.11 -26.09
C GLN A 218 -6.84 17.13 -27.18
N TYR A 219 -7.53 16.04 -26.82
CA TYR A 219 -8.04 15.07 -27.77
C TYR A 219 -9.07 15.69 -28.74
N GLN A 220 -10.03 16.47 -28.22
CA GLN A 220 -11.02 17.17 -29.05
C GLN A 220 -10.36 18.16 -30.02
N ARG A 221 -9.35 18.92 -29.57
CA ARG A 221 -8.60 19.84 -30.43
C ARG A 221 -7.83 19.13 -31.53
N ALA A 222 -7.21 17.99 -31.22
CA ALA A 222 -6.50 17.18 -32.21
C ALA A 222 -7.46 16.61 -33.27
N ALA A 223 -8.62 16.10 -32.84
CA ALA A 223 -9.65 15.58 -33.75
C ALA A 223 -10.20 16.67 -34.70
N VAL A 224 -10.50 17.86 -34.18
CA VAL A 224 -10.94 19.00 -35.00
C VAL A 224 -9.86 19.42 -36.01
N ARG A 225 -8.59 19.44 -35.59
CA ARG A 225 -7.47 19.77 -36.49
C ARG A 225 -7.34 18.75 -37.62
N ASP A 226 -7.42 17.47 -37.31
CA ASP A 226 -7.34 16.39 -38.30
C ASP A 226 -8.51 16.48 -39.32
N LEU A 227 -9.71 16.86 -38.88
CA LEU A 227 -10.87 17.10 -39.76
C LEU A 227 -10.65 18.31 -40.69
N LEU A 228 -10.15 19.43 -40.17
CA LEU A 228 -9.85 20.62 -40.96
C LEU A 228 -8.75 20.36 -42.00
N ASP A 229 -7.72 19.59 -41.63
CA ASP A 229 -6.62 19.21 -42.53
C ASP A 229 -7.06 18.16 -43.58
N ALA A 230 -8.14 17.42 -43.33
CA ALA A 230 -8.77 16.53 -44.31
C ALA A 230 -9.63 17.30 -45.32
N HIS A 231 -10.31 18.36 -44.91
CA HIS A 231 -11.17 19.17 -45.79
C HIS A 231 -10.38 20.12 -46.73
N LYS A 232 -9.12 20.39 -46.39
CA LYS A 232 -8.20 21.21 -47.21
C LYS A 232 -7.45 20.41 -48.28
N ARG A 233 -7.57 19.08 -48.28
CA ARG A 233 -6.97 18.17 -49.26
C ARG A 233 -8.02 17.76 -50.27
#